data_AF-A6G7A8-F1
#
_entry.id   AF-A6G7A8-F1
#
_cell.length_a   1.000
_cell.length_b   1.000
_cell.length_c   1.000
_cell.angle_alpha   90.00
_cell.angle_beta   90.00
_cell.angle_gamma   90.00
#
_symmetry.space_group_name_H-M   'P 1'
#
loop_
_entity.id
_entity.type
_entity.pdbx_description
1 polymer ?
#
loop_
_entity_poly.entity_id
_entity_poly.type
_entity_poly.pdbx_seq_one_letter_code
_entity_poly.pdbx_strand_id
1 'polypeptide(L)' 'MSNSHIAPRFVANSDCVLTVASRVAARYAEALDLITRKPPLDLPGFELCAIWHQRHERDPEHAWLREQLVAVTRA' A
#
# COMPACT_ATOMS: atom_id res chain seq x y z
N MET A 1 8.59 -12.83 -0.19
CA MET A 1 7.13 -12.87 -0.35
C MET A 1 6.51 -12.15 0.84
N SER A 2 6.15 -10.87 0.69
CA SER A 2 5.55 -10.11 1.80
C SER A 2 4.07 -10.50 1.90
N ASN A 3 3.69 -11.14 3.00
CA ASN A 3 2.40 -11.80 3.17
C ASN A 3 1.31 -10.87 3.75
N SER A 4 1.31 -9.60 3.36
CA SER A 4 0.50 -8.53 3.95
C SER A 4 -1.02 -8.75 3.85
N HIS A 5 -1.46 -9.78 3.12
CA HIS A 5 -2.86 -10.16 2.95
C HIS A 5 -3.39 -11.06 4.08
N ILE A 6 -2.53 -11.78 4.81
CA ILE A 6 -2.96 -12.69 5.89
C ILE A 6 -3.22 -11.92 7.18
N ALA A 7 -2.38 -10.92 7.51
CA ALA A 7 -2.50 -10.18 8.78
C ALA A 7 -3.87 -9.51 8.99
N PRO A 8 -4.50 -8.84 8.00
CA PRO A 8 -5.84 -8.27 8.17
C PRO A 8 -6.91 -9.33 8.48
N ARG A 9 -6.83 -10.50 7.83
CA ARG A 9 -7.77 -11.61 8.05
C ARG A 9 -7.60 -12.25 9.43
N PHE A 10 -6.36 -12.32 9.91
CA PHE A 10 -6.06 -12.80 11.25
C PHE A 10 -6.65 -11.86 12.32
N VAL A 11 -6.46 -10.55 12.16
CA VAL A 11 -7.00 -9.55 13.10
C VAL A 11 -8.53 -9.51 13.09
N ALA A 12 -9.18 -9.76 11.95
CA ALA A 12 -10.65 -9.85 11.90
C ALA A 12 -11.24 -11.00 12.74
N ASN A 13 -10.45 -11.98 13.15
CA ASN A 13 -10.90 -13.14 13.92
C ASN A 13 -10.15 -13.28 15.26
N SER A 14 -9.64 -12.18 15.81
CA SER A 14 -8.90 -12.19 17.09
C SER A 14 -9.01 -10.84 17.80
N ASP A 15 -8.52 -10.77 19.04
CA ASP A 15 -8.46 -9.53 19.83
C ASP A 15 -7.21 -8.68 19.54
N CYS A 16 -6.51 -8.98 18.45
CA CYS A 16 -5.31 -8.24 18.05
C CYS A 16 -5.66 -6.93 17.35
N VAL A 17 -4.70 -6.01 17.28
CA VAL A 17 -4.78 -4.79 16.46
C VAL A 17 -3.63 -4.78 15.46
N LEU A 18 -3.87 -4.21 14.28
CA LEU A 18 -2.89 -4.15 13.20
C LEU A 18 -2.64 -2.70 12.78
N THR A 19 -1.37 -2.30 12.79
CA THR A 19 -0.92 -1.06 12.16
C THR A 19 -0.37 -1.36 10.77
N VAL A 20 -1.00 -0.80 9.73
CA VAL A 20 -0.62 -0.97 8.32
C VAL A 20 -0.80 0.35 7.57
N ALA A 21 -0.24 0.42 6.36
CA ALA A 21 -0.45 1.56 5.48
C ALA A 21 -1.95 1.86 5.27
N SER A 22 -2.34 3.13 5.32
CA SER A 22 -3.75 3.55 5.27
C SER A 22 -4.51 3.01 4.05
N ARG A 23 -3.85 2.89 2.88
CA ARG A 23 -4.46 2.29 1.67
C ARG A 23 -4.81 0.82 1.86
N VAL A 24 -3.98 0.06 2.58
CA VAL A 24 -4.23 -1.35 2.92
C VAL A 24 -5.37 -1.43 3.93
N ALA A 25 -5.32 -0.61 4.98
CA ALA A 25 -6.39 -0.55 5.98
C ALA A 25 -7.76 -0.26 5.33
N ALA A 26 -7.85 0.76 4.48
CA ALA A 26 -9.08 1.13 3.78
C ALA A 26 -9.61 -0.01 2.89
N ARG A 27 -8.73 -0.71 2.17
CA ARG A 27 -9.12 -1.81 1.27
C ARG A 27 -9.71 -3.02 1.98
N TYR A 28 -9.27 -3.29 3.22
CA TYR A 28 -9.71 -4.43 4.02
C TYR A 28 -10.79 -4.10 5.04
N ALA A 29 -10.90 -2.84 5.47
CA ALA A 29 -11.93 -2.40 6.40
C ALA A 29 -13.33 -2.77 5.92
N GLU A 30 -13.65 -2.41 4.68
CA GLU A 30 -14.93 -2.74 4.06
C GLU A 30 -15.12 -4.25 3.85
N ALA A 31 -14.07 -4.96 3.46
CA ALA A 31 -14.16 -6.37 3.10
C ALA A 31 -14.22 -7.34 4.30
N LEU A 32 -13.77 -6.91 5.48
CA LEU A 32 -13.62 -7.75 6.67
C LEU A 32 -14.36 -7.21 7.90
N ASP A 33 -15.23 -6.21 7.72
CA ASP A 33 -15.97 -5.54 8.81
C ASP A 33 -15.05 -5.02 9.93
N LEU A 34 -13.92 -4.43 9.53
CA LEU A 34 -12.94 -3.86 10.46
C LEU A 34 -13.10 -2.34 10.56
N ILE A 35 -12.85 -1.81 11.76
CA ILE A 35 -12.76 -0.36 11.98
C ILE A 35 -11.32 0.13 11.83
N THR A 36 -11.14 1.30 11.21
CA THR A 36 -9.84 1.99 11.15
C THR A 36 -9.76 3.10 12.19
N ARG A 37 -8.58 3.29 12.77
CA ARG A 37 -8.27 4.35 13.76
C ARG A 37 -6.88 4.91 13.49
N LYS A 38 -6.64 6.16 13.89
CA LYS A 38 -5.29 6.71 13.89
C LYS A 38 -4.43 5.91 14.89
N PRO A 39 -3.17 5.55 14.55
CA PRO A 39 -2.27 4.93 15.52
C PRO A 39 -2.09 5.80 16.77
N PRO A 40 -1.89 5.20 17.96
CA PRO A 40 -1.71 5.93 19.22
C PRO A 40 -0.35 6.64 19.32
N LEU A 41 0.54 6.40 18.35
CA LEU A 41 1.86 7.01 18.23
C LEU A 41 1.88 7.86 16.96
N ASP A 42 2.65 8.95 17.00
CA ASP A 42 2.91 9.72 15.79
C ASP A 42 3.91 8.97 14.91
N LEU A 43 3.43 8.44 13.80
CA LEU A 43 4.23 7.66 12.86
C LEU A 43 4.49 8.52 11.63
N PRO A 44 5.76 8.72 11.21
CA PRO A 44 6.05 9.45 9.99
C PRO A 44 5.43 8.71 8.79
N GLY A 45 4.94 9.48 7.83
CA GLY A 45 4.53 8.94 6.55
C GLY A 45 5.70 8.31 5.79
N PHE A 46 5.40 7.55 4.75
CA PHE A 46 6.41 7.01 3.84
C PHE A 46 6.02 7.32 2.40
N GLU A 47 7.04 7.48 1.55
CA GLU A 47 6.86 7.68 0.13
C GLU A 47 6.91 6.34 -0.61
N LEU A 48 5.95 6.14 -1.51
CA LEU A 48 5.99 5.02 -2.44
C LEU A 48 6.72 5.48 -3.71
N CYS A 49 7.92 4.94 -3.95
CA CYS A 49 8.72 5.26 -5.12
C CYS A 49 8.73 4.10 -6.13
N ALA A 50 8.76 4.45 -7.42
CA ALA A 50 9.06 3.53 -8.50
C ALA A 50 10.55 3.67 -8.85
N ILE A 51 11.27 2.54 -8.93
CA ILE A 51 12.72 2.51 -9.19
C ILE A 51 12.97 1.65 -10.42
N TRP A 52 13.86 2.10 -11.30
CA TRP A 52 14.32 1.35 -12.46
C TRP A 52 15.82 1.59 -12.71
N HIS A 53 16.43 0.71 -13.49
CA HIS A 53 17.83 0.85 -13.87
C HIS A 53 18.00 1.91 -14.96
N GLN A 54 19.08 2.71 -14.89
CA GLN A 54 19.38 3.81 -15.83
C GLN A 54 19.34 3.40 -17.32
N ARG A 55 19.65 2.14 -17.62
CA ARG A 55 19.56 1.56 -18.98
C ARG A 55 18.16 1.72 -19.60
N HIS A 56 17.11 1.69 -18.80
CA HIS A 56 15.72 1.78 -19.24
C HIS A 56 15.13 3.19 -19.10
N GLU A 57 15.96 4.19 -18.86
CA GLU A 57 15.52 5.59 -18.74
C GLU A 57 14.83 6.04 -20.03
N ARG A 58 15.46 5.74 -21.18
CA ARG A 58 15.04 6.16 -22.53
C ARG A 58 14.25 5.09 -23.30
N ASP A 59 13.86 4.02 -22.62
CA ASP A 59 13.07 2.94 -23.23
C ASP A 59 11.60 3.40 -23.37
N PRO A 60 11.03 3.46 -24.59
CA PRO A 60 9.66 3.95 -24.80
C PRO A 60 8.57 3.11 -24.12
N GLU A 61 8.76 1.79 -24.02
CA GLU A 61 7.78 0.91 -23.39
C GLU A 61 7.77 1.12 -21.87
N HIS A 62 8.95 1.30 -21.29
CA HIS A 62 9.08 1.67 -19.87
C HIS A 62 8.54 3.08 -19.60
N ALA A 63 8.77 4.04 -20.50
CA ALA A 63 8.23 5.39 -20.37
C ALA A 63 6.69 5.37 -20.34
N TRP A 64 6.07 4.66 -21.28
CA TRP A 64 4.62 4.48 -21.30
C TRP A 64 4.10 3.87 -20.00
N LEU A 65 4.72 2.80 -19.50
CA LEU A 65 4.28 2.17 -18.24
C LEU A 65 4.40 3.12 -17.05
N ARG A 66 5.50 3.88 -16.95
CA ARG A 66 5.68 4.89 -15.89
C ARG A 66 4.59 5.96 -15.95
N GLU A 67 4.23 6.44 -17.14
CA GLU A 67 3.14 7.39 -17.33
C GLU A 67 1.79 6.79 -16.90
N GLN A 68 1.51 5.53 -17.24
CA GLN A 68 0.29 4.84 -16.78
C GLN A 68 0.26 4.72 -15.26
N LEU A 69 1.38 4.32 -14.63
CA LEU A 69 1.48 4.22 -13.18
C LEU A 69 1.22 5.57 -12.51
N VAL A 70 1.83 6.66 -13.00
CA VAL A 70 1.59 8.02 -12.48
C VAL A 70 0.12 8.43 -12.65
N ALA A 71 -0.51 8.08 -13.77
CA ALA A 71 -1.91 8.43 -14.03
C ALA A 71 -2.88 7.76 -13.03
N VAL A 72 -2.64 6.51 -12.66
CA VAL A 72 -3.53 5.73 -11.77
C VAL A 72 -3.17 5.81 -10.28
N THR A 73 -1.97 6.28 -9.94
CA THR A 73 -1.49 6.35 -8.54
C THR A 73 -1.69 7.71 -7.88
N ARG A 74 -2.36 8.67 -8.55
CA ARG A 74 -2.61 10.03 -8.03
C ARG A 74 -3.02 9.99 -6.55
N ALA A 75 -2.23 10.74 -5.77
CA ALA A 75 -2.33 10.91 -4.32
C ALA A 75 -3.67 11.52 -3.90
#